data_AF-A0A843FTB0-F1
#
_entry.id   AF-A0A843FTB0-F1
#
_cell.length_a   1.000
_cell.length_b   1.000
_cell.length_c   1.000
_cell.angle_alpha   90.00
_cell.angle_beta   90.00
_cell.angle_gamma   90.00
#
_symmetry.space_group_name_H-M   'P 1'
#
loop_
_entity.id
_entity.type
_entity.pdbx_description
1 polymer ?
#
loop_
_entity_poly.entity_id
_entity_poly.type
_entity_poly.pdbx_seq_one_letter_code
_entity_poly.pdbx_strand_id
1 'polypeptide(L)'
;MKLTKKSIILLAFSAILIILGLWNYASAETPGLDIIASTLVLVVVGWTLAMSVFEPTWVKAAIFIDGLVFVLVAITFLLMPYNIIFIIFGLILIAISVAAYLGKLPKSLLRIFY
;
A
#
# COMPACT_ATOMS: atom_id res chain seq x y z
N MET A 1 -22.72 -2.43 8.03
CA MET A 1 -22.15 -1.51 7.01
C MET A 1 -22.87 -1.72 5.69
N LYS A 2 -23.46 -0.69 5.07
CA LYS A 2 -24.04 -0.84 3.72
C LYS A 2 -22.90 -0.74 2.70
N LEU A 3 -22.58 -1.84 2.02
CA LEU A 3 -21.58 -1.85 0.97
C LEU A 3 -22.05 -1.00 -0.21
N THR A 4 -21.29 0.05 -0.53
CA THR A 4 -21.55 0.87 -1.71
C THR A 4 -20.92 0.22 -2.94
N LYS A 5 -21.39 0.58 -4.15
CA LYS A 5 -20.74 0.13 -5.41
C LYS A 5 -19.24 0.45 -5.41
N LYS A 6 -18.85 1.62 -4.87
CA LYS A 6 -17.44 2.01 -4.72
C LYS A 6 -16.68 1.06 -3.80
N SER A 7 -17.25 0.72 -2.64
CA SER A 7 -16.64 -0.22 -1.69
C SER A 7 -16.43 -1.60 -2.31
N ILE A 8 -17.38 -2.09 -3.11
CA ILE A 8 -17.27 -3.39 -3.80
C ILE A 8 -16.12 -3.37 -4.81
N ILE A 9 -16.00 -2.30 -5.60
CA ILE A 9 -14.90 -2.15 -6.57
C ILE A 9 -13.54 -2.14 -5.86
N LEU A 10 -13.41 -1.43 -4.74
CA LEU A 10 -12.17 -1.37 -3.97
C LEU A 10 -11.80 -2.72 -3.35
N LEU A 11 -12.80 -3.48 -2.85
CA LEU A 11 -12.57 -4.82 -2.33
C LEU A 11 -12.18 -5.81 -3.43
N ALA A 12 -12.81 -5.73 -4.61
CA ALA A 12 -12.42 -6.54 -5.76
C ALA A 12 -10.99 -6.21 -6.21
N PHE A 13 -10.63 -4.92 -6.25
CA PHE A 13 -9.28 -4.49 -6.59
C PHE A 13 -8.25 -4.96 -5.55
N SER A 14 -8.56 -4.86 -4.26
CA SER A 14 -7.75 -5.41 -3.18
C SER A 14 -7.51 -6.92 -3.36
N ALA A 15 -8.57 -7.69 -3.64
CA ALA A 15 -8.46 -9.12 -3.89
C ALA A 15 -7.57 -9.41 -5.11
N ILE A 16 -7.71 -8.63 -6.19
CA ILE A 16 -6.85 -8.75 -7.38
C ILE A 16 -5.38 -8.51 -7.02
N LEU A 17 -5.05 -7.47 -6.25
CA LEU A 17 -3.67 -7.19 -5.83
C LEU A 17 -3.07 -8.35 -5.04
N ILE A 18 -3.82 -8.88 -4.06
CA ILE A 18 -3.37 -10.01 -3.24
C ILE A 18 -3.17 -11.26 -4.10
N ILE A 19 -4.14 -11.59 -4.96
CA ILE A 19 -4.06 -12.75 -5.85
C ILE A 19 -2.87 -12.61 -6.79
N LEU A 20 -2.65 -11.45 -7.40
CA LEU A 20 -1.52 -11.21 -8.30
C LEU A 20 -0.18 -11.34 -7.56
N GLY A 21 -0.07 -10.77 -6.35
CA GLY A 21 1.14 -10.89 -5.54
C GLY A 21 1.48 -12.34 -5.19
N LEU A 22 0.47 -13.10 -4.74
CA LEU A 22 0.63 -14.52 -4.38
C LEU A 22 0.87 -15.39 -5.62
N TRP A 23 0.18 -15.11 -6.73
CA TRP A 23 0.34 -15.83 -7.98
C TRP A 23 1.76 -15.65 -8.55
N ASN A 24 2.28 -14.43 -8.53
CA ASN A 24 3.63 -14.14 -9.02
C ASN A 24 4.68 -14.93 -8.22
N TYR A 25 4.51 -15.00 -6.90
CA TYR A 25 5.39 -15.80 -6.04
C TYR A 25 5.25 -17.30 -6.28
N ALA A 26 4.02 -17.81 -6.38
CA ALA A 26 3.74 -19.24 -6.55
C ALA A 26 4.12 -19.79 -7.93
N SER A 27 4.16 -18.94 -8.96
CA SER A 27 4.50 -19.33 -10.33
C SER A 27 6.00 -19.36 -10.60
N ALA A 28 6.81 -18.81 -9.70
CA ALA A 28 8.26 -18.77 -9.86
C ALA A 28 8.91 -20.05 -9.30
N GLU A 29 9.64 -20.79 -10.14
CA GLU A 29 10.40 -21.98 -9.69
C GLU A 29 11.42 -21.64 -8.59
N THR A 30 12.09 -20.48 -8.73
CA THR A 30 12.98 -19.90 -7.72
C THR A 30 12.72 -18.40 -7.62
N PRO A 31 11.96 -17.91 -6.62
CA PRO A 31 11.63 -16.50 -6.49
C PRO A 31 12.87 -15.62 -6.30
N GLY A 32 13.09 -14.69 -7.23
CA GLY A 32 14.10 -13.63 -7.10
C GLY A 32 13.69 -12.57 -6.06
N LEU A 33 14.64 -11.72 -5.67
CA LEU A 33 14.40 -10.63 -4.71
C LEU A 33 13.34 -9.64 -5.23
N ASP A 34 13.29 -9.42 -6.55
CA ASP A 34 12.30 -8.60 -7.23
C ASP A 34 10.87 -9.19 -7.13
N ILE A 35 10.75 -10.50 -7.27
CA ILE A 35 9.47 -11.21 -7.10
C ILE A 35 9.03 -11.08 -5.65
N ILE A 36 9.92 -11.35 -4.69
CA ILE A 36 9.64 -11.19 -3.25
C ILE A 36 9.21 -9.75 -2.93
N ALA A 37 9.94 -8.75 -3.46
CA ALA A 37 9.62 -7.34 -3.29
C ALA A 37 8.22 -6.99 -3.80
N SER A 38 7.92 -7.38 -5.04
CA SER A 38 6.62 -7.09 -5.67
C SER A 38 5.46 -7.78 -4.94
N THR A 39 5.64 -9.03 -4.51
CA THR A 39 4.64 -9.78 -3.75
C THR A 39 4.36 -9.11 -2.41
N LEU A 40 5.39 -8.71 -1.66
CA LEU A 40 5.21 -8.03 -0.37
C LEU A 40 4.43 -6.72 -0.54
N VAL A 41 4.81 -5.90 -1.52
CA VAL A 41 4.11 -4.64 -1.80
C VAL A 41 2.66 -4.89 -2.19
N LEU A 42 2.40 -5.80 -3.13
CA LEU A 42 1.04 -6.07 -3.63
C LEU A 42 0.13 -6.62 -2.54
N VAL A 43 0.62 -7.57 -1.74
CA VAL A 43 -0.17 -8.20 -0.68
C VAL A 43 -0.47 -7.19 0.43
N VAL A 44 0.52 -6.40 0.85
CA VAL A 44 0.30 -5.42 1.92
C VAL A 44 -0.61 -4.29 1.46
N VAL A 45 -0.38 -3.70 0.28
CA VAL A 45 -1.25 -2.64 -0.26
C VAL A 45 -2.67 -3.15 -0.50
N GLY A 46 -2.82 -4.37 -1.00
CA GLY A 46 -4.12 -5.01 -1.13
C GLY A 46 -4.81 -5.17 0.22
N TRP A 47 -4.09 -5.62 1.25
CA TRP A 47 -4.61 -5.80 2.59
C TRP A 47 -5.01 -4.48 3.26
N THR A 48 -4.13 -3.47 3.24
CA THR A 48 -4.40 -2.15 3.83
C THR A 48 -5.57 -1.47 3.12
N LEU A 49 -5.71 -1.65 1.81
CA LEU A 49 -6.88 -1.19 1.06
C LEU A 49 -8.16 -1.86 1.54
N ALA A 50 -8.20 -3.19 1.70
CA ALA A 50 -9.38 -3.89 2.23
C ALA A 50 -9.76 -3.36 3.62
N MET A 51 -8.77 -3.25 4.51
CA MET A 51 -8.97 -2.74 5.88
C MET A 51 -9.55 -1.32 5.87
N SER A 52 -9.06 -0.45 4.98
CA SER A 52 -9.58 0.92 4.84
C SER A 52 -11.03 0.99 4.35
N VAL A 53 -11.51 -0.04 3.65
CA VAL A 53 -12.92 -0.12 3.21
C VAL A 53 -13.83 -0.54 4.37
N PHE A 54 -13.37 -1.46 5.22
CA PHE A 54 -14.13 -1.91 6.38
C PHE A 54 -14.12 -0.89 7.52
N GLU A 55 -12.98 -0.22 7.72
CA GLU A 55 -12.80 0.77 8.76
C GLU A 55 -12.17 2.05 8.17
N PRO A 56 -12.99 3.01 7.71
CA PRO A 56 -12.51 4.24 7.07
C PRO A 56 -11.58 5.08 7.95
N THR A 57 -11.69 4.97 9.27
CA THR A 57 -10.80 5.68 10.19
C THR A 57 -9.34 5.23 10.09
N TRP A 58 -9.10 4.04 9.51
CA TRP A 58 -7.76 3.46 9.33
C TRP A 58 -7.05 3.92 8.07
N VAL A 59 -7.65 4.72 7.18
CA VAL A 59 -7.02 5.18 5.93
C VAL A 59 -5.65 5.84 6.18
N LYS A 60 -5.52 6.61 7.26
CA LYS A 60 -4.25 7.23 7.66
C LYS A 60 -3.18 6.18 8.02
N ALA A 61 -3.56 5.18 8.81
CA ALA A 61 -2.67 4.09 9.21
C ALA A 61 -2.29 3.21 8.03
N ALA A 62 -3.25 2.91 7.13
CA ALA A 62 -3.04 2.17 5.90
C ALA A 62 -1.94 2.81 5.03
N ILE A 63 -2.06 4.12 4.75
CA ILE A 63 -1.07 4.86 3.96
C ILE A 63 0.30 4.90 4.65
N PHE A 64 0.33 4.99 5.98
CA PHE A 64 1.58 4.94 6.74
C PHE A 64 2.26 3.58 6.62
N ILE A 65 1.51 2.49 6.79
CA ILE A 65 2.00 1.12 6.68
C ILE A 65 2.50 0.86 5.26
N ASP A 66 1.73 1.26 4.23
CA ASP A 66 2.16 1.14 2.84
C ASP A 66 3.49 1.87 2.63
N GLY A 67 3.60 3.11 3.11
CA GLY A 67 4.84 3.88 3.03
C GLY A 67 6.03 3.18 3.69
N LEU A 68 5.85 2.60 4.88
CA LEU A 68 6.89 1.81 5.55
C LEU A 68 7.28 0.58 4.75
N VAL A 69 6.31 -0.15 4.18
CA VAL A 69 6.58 -1.34 3.36
C VAL A 69 7.35 -0.96 2.10
N PHE A 70 7.00 0.14 1.42
CA PHE A 70 7.76 0.63 0.28
C PHE A 70 9.23 0.92 0.64
N VAL A 71 9.48 1.58 1.78
CA VAL A 71 10.86 1.84 2.24
C VAL A 71 11.60 0.56 2.60
N LEU A 72 10.98 -0.31 3.40
CA LEU A 72 11.60 -1.57 3.87
C LEU A 72 11.90 -2.51 2.71
N VAL A 73 10.97 -2.65 1.77
CA VAL A 73 11.17 -3.47 0.58
C VAL A 73 12.31 -2.92 -0.28
N ALA A 74 12.37 -1.60 -0.43
CA ALA A 74 13.40 -0.95 -1.22
C ALA A 74 14.81 -1.15 -0.68
N ILE A 75 15.01 -1.01 0.64
CA ILE A 75 16.33 -1.18 1.26
C ILE A 75 16.77 -2.65 1.34
N THR A 76 15.82 -3.58 1.35
CA THR A 76 16.10 -5.01 1.60
C THR A 76 16.22 -5.81 0.31
N PHE A 77 15.39 -5.54 -0.69
CA PHE A 77 15.21 -6.42 -1.85
C PHE A 77 15.53 -5.76 -3.19
N LEU A 78 15.47 -4.43 -3.30
CA LEU A 78 15.63 -3.74 -4.58
C LEU A 78 17.06 -3.23 -4.81
N LEU A 79 17.51 -3.35 -6.06
CA LEU A 79 18.78 -2.78 -6.53
C LEU A 79 18.58 -1.37 -7.10
N MET A 80 19.69 -0.62 -7.22
CA MET A 80 19.70 0.70 -7.85
C MET A 80 19.38 0.58 -9.35
N PRO A 81 18.55 1.48 -9.93
CA PRO A 81 17.96 2.69 -9.35
C PRO A 81 16.58 2.50 -8.71
N TYR A 82 15.99 1.30 -8.78
CA TYR A 82 14.62 1.03 -8.35
C TYR A 82 14.40 1.27 -6.85
N ASN A 83 15.40 0.94 -6.04
CA ASN A 83 15.35 1.18 -4.60
C ASN A 83 15.15 2.67 -4.26
N ILE A 84 15.84 3.60 -4.95
CA ILE A 84 15.74 5.04 -4.71
C ILE A 84 14.32 5.53 -4.99
N ILE A 85 13.71 5.07 -6.09
CA ILE A 85 12.35 5.45 -6.47
C ILE A 85 11.36 5.01 -5.38
N PHE A 86 11.48 3.77 -4.90
CA PHE A 86 10.60 3.22 -3.88
C PHE A 86 10.81 3.88 -2.51
N ILE A 87 12.05 4.22 -2.15
CA ILE A 87 12.36 4.95 -0.92
C ILE A 87 11.70 6.34 -0.96
N ILE A 88 11.89 7.09 -2.05
CA ILE A 88 11.28 8.42 -2.20
C ILE A 88 9.77 8.33 -2.12
N PHE A 89 9.17 7.39 -2.85
CA PHE A 89 7.73 7.18 -2.83
C PHE A 89 7.21 6.81 -1.43
N GLY A 90 7.86 5.88 -0.75
CA GLY A 90 7.49 5.47 0.61
C GLY A 90 7.60 6.61 1.62
N LEU A 91 8.66 7.41 1.54
CA LEU A 91 8.84 8.61 2.38
C LEU A 91 7.74 9.65 2.14
N ILE A 92 7.30 9.84 0.88
CA ILE A 92 6.18 10.72 0.57
C ILE A 92 4.89 10.22 1.23
N LEU A 93 4.59 8.93 1.16
CA LEU A 93 3.41 8.34 1.80
C LEU A 93 3.44 8.51 3.33
N ILE A 94 4.60 8.26 3.94
CA ILE A 94 4.81 8.48 5.38
C ILE A 94 4.59 9.95 5.74
N ALA A 95 5.19 10.87 4.99
CA ALA A 95 5.05 12.31 5.24
C ALA A 95 3.59 12.77 5.11
N ILE A 96 2.88 12.30 4.08
CA ILE A 96 1.45 12.59 3.88
C ILE A 96 0.62 12.04 5.05
N SER A 97 0.86 10.80 5.47
CA SER A 97 0.11 10.21 6.58
C SER A 97 0.35 10.96 7.89
N VAL A 98 1.60 11.27 8.21
CA VAL A 98 1.95 12.07 9.40
C VAL A 98 1.29 13.45 9.33
N ALA A 99 1.32 14.12 8.18
CA ALA A 99 0.63 15.40 7.99
C ALA A 99 -0.89 15.28 8.15
N ALA A 100 -1.50 14.17 7.73
CA ALA A 100 -2.91 13.88 7.94
C ALA A 100 -3.25 13.68 9.42
N TYR A 101 -2.41 12.96 10.17
CA TYR A 101 -2.56 12.79 11.62
C TYR A 101 -2.46 14.13 12.38
N LEU A 102 -1.55 15.01 11.95
CA LEU A 102 -1.38 16.34 12.54
C LEU A 102 -2.44 17.35 12.09
N GLY A 103 -3.35 16.99 11.18
CA GLY A 103 -4.33 17.92 10.61
C GLY A 103 -3.71 19.06 9.79
N LYS A 104 -2.45 18.90 9.36
CA LYS A 104 -1.68 19.92 8.62
C LYS A 104 -1.86 19.83 7.10
N LEU A 105 -2.59 18.84 6.60
CA LEU A 105 -2.91 18.76 5.18
C LEU A 105 -3.98 19.80 4.79
N PRO A 106 -3.97 20.28 3.53
CA PRO A 106 -5.04 21.10 2.98
C PRO A 106 -6.41 20.42 3.18
N LYS A 107 -7.46 21.19 3.48
CA LYS A 107 -8.82 20.67 3.72
C LYS A 107 -9.34 19.78 2.58
N SER A 108 -8.91 20.05 1.34
CA SER A 108 -9.23 19.22 0.17
C SER A 108 -8.65 17.81 0.25
N LEU A 109 -7.41 17.66 0.73
CA LEU A 109 -6.72 16.38 0.91
C LEU A 109 -7.17 15.68 2.20
N LEU A 110 -7.42 16.42 3.27
CA LEU A 110 -7.94 15.85 4.53
C LEU A 110 -9.25 15.10 4.32
N ARG A 111 -10.12 15.55 3.40
CA ARG A 111 -11.39 14.90 3.07
C ARG A 111 -11.25 13.48 2.51
N ILE A 112 -10.04 13.06 2.12
CA ILE A 112 -9.78 11.69 1.66
C ILE A 112 -9.56 10.75 2.85
N PHE A 113 -9.17 11.30 4.01
CA PHE A 113 -8.84 10.56 5.23
C PHE A 113 -9.98 10.48 6.25
N TYR A 114 -11.12 11.15 5.98
CA TYR A 114 -12.31 11.24 6.83
C TYR A 114 -13.57 11.05 5.98
#